data_AF-A0AAV9DMG2-F1
#
_entry.id   AF-A0AAV9DMG2-F1
#
_cell.length_a   1.000
_cell.length_b   1.000
_cell.length_c   1.000
_cell.angle_alpha   90.00
_cell.angle_beta   90.00
_cell.angle_gamma   90.00
#
_symmetry.space_group_name_H-M   'P 1'
#
loop_
_entity.id
_entity.type
_entity.pdbx_description
1 polymer ?
#
loop_
_entity_poly.entity_id
_entity_poly.type
_entity_poly.pdbx_seq_one_letter_code
_entity_poly.pdbx_strand_id
1 'polypeptide(L)'
;MDLPNSLLFLLLLISTNILTYLFTSTTTTFSTTTLTSTPQPPPTELPPEFLASTSPQPLPLGYNPNFDSSTLRPPVGHPCTLFPSDLRRYMSYPINGSCPDDELLAQKLLLKGCEPLPRRRCRPASPPSPPPPLPTPTCHWSIPNDTSVVWTAYTCKNFSCLIHRKHQKGFDDCKDCFDLSGRERARWVSSARAPNALDFTIDEVLAMKPPGEVRVGLDIGGGSGTFAVRMAERGVTVVATSMNLNGPFNAFMAARGVVPLYVSVSQRLPFFDNTLDLVHSMHVLSNWVPAQVLHFALFDVYRVLRPGGLFWLDHFFFVEEQMGGMWR
;
A
#
# COMPACT_ATOMS: atom_id res chain seq x y z
N MET A 1 -19.65 29.37 48.08
CA MET A 1 -19.13 30.70 47.74
C MET A 1 -17.94 30.49 46.82
N ASP A 2 -18.11 30.50 45.50
CA ASP A 2 -16.99 30.53 44.53
C ASP A 2 -17.37 31.35 43.28
N LEU A 3 -18.20 32.38 43.48
CA LEU A 3 -18.48 33.40 42.47
C LEU A 3 -17.22 34.14 41.93
N PRO A 4 -16.10 34.31 42.69
CA PRO A 4 -14.93 35.02 42.18
C PRO A 4 -14.20 34.29 41.05
N ASN A 5 -14.14 32.95 41.10
CA ASN A 5 -13.34 32.15 40.16
C ASN A 5 -14.00 32.04 38.78
N SER A 6 -15.34 31.96 38.73
CA SER A 6 -16.06 31.94 37.45
C SER A 6 -15.99 33.29 36.71
N LEU A 7 -15.99 34.41 37.45
CA LEU A 7 -15.79 35.74 36.85
C LEU A 7 -14.38 35.93 36.30
N LEU A 8 -13.36 35.44 37.00
CA LEU A 8 -11.97 35.49 36.53
C LEU A 8 -11.78 34.70 35.23
N PHE A 9 -12.41 33.52 35.14
CA PHE A 9 -12.34 32.68 33.94
C PHE A 9 -13.05 33.32 32.73
N LEU A 10 -14.19 33.96 32.97
CA LEU A 10 -14.93 34.69 31.93
C LEU A 10 -14.13 35.91 31.43
N LEU A 11 -13.49 36.65 32.34
CA LEU A 11 -12.62 37.78 32.01
C LEU A 11 -11.40 37.33 31.19
N LEU A 12 -10.78 36.19 31.53
CA LEU A 12 -9.68 35.61 30.76
C LEU A 12 -10.10 35.19 29.35
N LEU A 13 -11.26 34.57 29.19
CA LEU A 13 -11.81 34.18 27.88
C LEU A 13 -12.18 35.38 27.00
N ILE A 14 -12.73 36.44 27.59
CA ILE A 14 -13.09 37.67 26.87
C ILE A 14 -11.80 38.43 26.49
N SER A 15 -10.83 38.52 27.40
CA SER A 15 -9.56 39.20 27.14
C SER A 15 -8.75 38.53 26.04
N THR A 16 -8.71 37.19 25.99
CA THR A 16 -8.01 36.45 24.92
C THR A 16 -8.71 36.64 23.58
N ASN A 17 -10.05 36.56 23.51
CA ASN A 17 -10.77 36.83 22.27
C ASN A 17 -10.63 38.27 21.76
N ILE A 18 -10.64 39.27 22.66
CA ILE A 18 -10.42 40.68 22.28
C ILE A 18 -8.99 40.90 21.81
N LEU A 19 -7.99 40.26 22.44
CA LEU A 19 -6.60 40.34 21.99
C LEU A 19 -6.44 39.73 20.59
N THR A 20 -7.05 38.57 20.33
CA THR A 20 -7.04 37.94 18.99
C THR A 20 -7.75 38.82 17.96
N TYR A 21 -8.85 39.48 18.31
CA TYR A 21 -9.57 40.40 17.44
C TYR A 21 -8.78 41.70 17.14
N LEU A 22 -8.04 42.21 18.12
CA LEU A 22 -7.18 43.37 17.94
C LEU A 22 -5.93 43.04 17.10
N PHE A 23 -5.35 41.84 17.28
CA PHE A 23 -4.25 41.35 16.43
C PHE A 23 -4.67 41.09 14.97
N THR A 24 -5.94 40.71 14.72
CA THR A 24 -6.46 40.57 13.36
C THR A 24 -6.92 41.89 12.75
N SER A 25 -7.14 42.94 13.56
CA SER A 25 -7.62 44.25 13.10
C SER A 25 -6.51 45.28 12.88
N THR A 26 -5.29 45.05 13.36
CA THR A 26 -4.12 45.81 12.92
C THR A 26 -3.73 45.37 11.52
N THR A 27 -4.33 46.04 10.55
CA THR A 27 -3.93 46.09 9.16
C THR A 27 -2.43 46.37 9.08
N THR A 28 -1.66 45.32 8.83
CA THR A 28 -0.33 45.44 8.26
C THR A 28 -0.49 46.08 6.89
N THR A 29 -0.10 47.35 6.78
CA THR A 29 0.19 47.99 5.49
C THR A 29 1.34 47.22 4.86
N PHE A 30 1.03 46.17 4.10
CA PHE A 30 1.97 45.54 3.20
C PHE A 30 2.27 46.53 2.09
N SER A 31 3.47 47.14 2.15
CA SER A 31 4.10 47.72 0.97
C SER A 31 4.10 46.66 -0.12
N THR A 32 3.40 46.95 -1.22
CA THR A 32 3.30 46.09 -2.39
C THR A 32 4.67 46.11 -3.08
N THR A 33 5.59 45.25 -2.65
CA THR A 33 6.64 44.78 -3.55
C THR A 33 5.93 43.99 -4.64
N THR A 34 5.96 44.53 -5.86
CA THR A 34 5.51 43.86 -7.08
C THR A 34 6.29 42.57 -7.25
N LEU A 35 5.79 41.49 -6.65
CA LEU A 35 6.11 40.13 -7.07
C LEU A 35 5.53 40.00 -8.47
N THR A 36 6.43 39.82 -9.44
CA THR A 36 6.11 39.36 -10.78
C THR A 36 5.18 38.15 -10.68
N SER A 37 3.89 38.36 -10.91
CA SER A 37 2.92 37.30 -11.02
C SER A 37 3.31 36.45 -12.23
N THR A 38 3.75 35.22 -11.97
CA THR A 38 3.68 34.19 -13.00
C THR A 38 2.25 34.13 -13.52
N PRO A 39 2.02 34.01 -14.84
CA PRO A 39 0.65 33.98 -15.36
C PRO A 39 -0.06 32.77 -14.75
N GLN A 40 -1.16 33.00 -14.01
CA GLN A 40 -2.05 31.90 -13.65
C GLN A 40 -2.62 31.32 -14.95
N PRO A 41 -2.55 29.98 -15.15
CA PRO A 41 -3.20 29.35 -16.29
C PRO A 41 -4.70 29.68 -16.27
N PRO A 42 -5.35 29.80 -17.44
CA PRO A 42 -6.76 30.15 -17.53
C PRO A 42 -7.64 29.19 -16.71
N PRO A 43 -8.81 29.63 -16.19
CA PRO A 43 -9.65 28.86 -15.25
C PRO A 43 -10.17 27.51 -15.77
N THR A 44 -9.93 27.18 -17.03
CA THR A 44 -10.34 25.96 -17.71
C THR A 44 -9.27 24.88 -17.76
N GLU A 45 -8.02 25.18 -17.38
CA GLU A 45 -6.93 24.20 -17.41
C GLU A 45 -6.61 23.69 -16.00
N LEU A 46 -6.66 22.36 -15.85
CA LEU A 46 -6.27 21.71 -14.60
C LEU A 46 -4.76 21.91 -14.35
N PRO A 47 -4.32 22.03 -13.10
CA PRO A 47 -2.89 22.19 -12.79
C PRO A 47 -2.04 21.07 -13.40
N PRO A 48 -0.85 21.37 -13.97
CA PRO A 48 0.02 20.35 -14.57
C PRO A 48 0.32 19.17 -13.65
N GLU A 49 0.51 19.43 -12.35
CA GLU A 49 0.76 18.39 -11.34
C GLU A 49 -0.44 17.44 -11.18
N PHE A 50 -1.65 17.99 -11.17
CA PHE A 50 -2.88 17.20 -11.13
C PHE A 50 -3.01 16.35 -12.40
N LEU A 51 -2.69 16.90 -13.57
CA LEU A 51 -2.68 16.16 -14.82
C LEU A 51 -1.65 15.03 -14.80
N ALA A 52 -0.43 15.29 -14.32
CA ALA A 52 0.62 14.28 -14.19
C ALA A 52 0.21 13.14 -13.24
N SER A 53 -0.41 13.47 -12.10
CA SER A 53 -0.83 12.49 -11.11
C SER A 53 -2.08 11.69 -11.49
N THR A 54 -2.88 12.15 -12.46
CA THR A 54 -4.15 11.52 -12.85
C THR A 54 -4.16 10.93 -14.26
N SER A 55 -3.17 11.27 -15.09
CA SER A 55 -3.08 10.77 -16.46
C SER A 55 -2.50 9.35 -16.55
N PRO A 56 -2.93 8.52 -17.52
CA PRO A 56 -2.34 7.21 -17.78
C PRO A 56 -0.85 7.29 -18.11
N GLN A 57 -0.05 6.39 -17.55
CA GLN A 57 1.40 6.33 -17.75
C GLN A 57 1.79 5.04 -18.52
N PRO A 58 2.63 5.10 -19.57
CA PRO A 58 3.03 3.92 -20.31
C PRO A 58 3.89 2.98 -19.45
N LEU A 59 3.65 1.67 -19.57
CA LEU A 59 4.42 0.64 -18.87
C LEU A 59 5.79 0.46 -19.53
N PRO A 60 6.90 0.47 -18.77
CA PRO A 60 8.26 0.30 -19.30
C PRO A 60 8.45 -0.98 -20.11
N LEU A 61 7.76 -2.06 -19.72
CA LEU A 61 7.86 -3.38 -20.34
C LEU A 61 6.75 -3.66 -21.37
N GLY A 62 5.98 -2.63 -21.77
CA GLY A 62 4.87 -2.78 -22.70
C GLY A 62 3.63 -3.42 -22.08
N TYR A 63 2.88 -4.20 -22.86
CA TYR A 63 1.61 -4.79 -22.43
C TYR A 63 1.80 -5.77 -21.26
N ASN A 64 1.06 -5.56 -20.17
CA ASN A 64 1.05 -6.44 -19.01
C ASN A 64 -0.29 -7.18 -18.92
N PRO A 65 -0.30 -8.52 -18.87
CA PRO A 65 -1.53 -9.32 -18.82
C PRO A 65 -2.32 -9.15 -17.51
N ASN A 66 -1.66 -8.81 -16.39
CA ASN A 66 -2.35 -8.55 -15.12
C ASN A 66 -3.17 -7.25 -15.19
N PHE A 67 -2.66 -6.25 -15.90
CA PHE A 67 -3.33 -4.97 -16.11
C PHE A 67 -4.28 -4.99 -17.32
N ASP A 68 -4.06 -5.95 -18.24
CA ASP A 68 -4.68 -6.00 -19.57
C ASP A 68 -4.55 -4.65 -20.29
N SER A 69 -3.35 -4.08 -20.22
CA SER A 69 -3.04 -2.76 -20.75
C SER A 69 -1.54 -2.57 -20.93
N SER A 70 -1.16 -1.66 -21.83
CA SER A 70 0.19 -1.12 -21.95
C SER A 70 0.40 0.16 -21.12
N THR A 71 -0.60 0.58 -20.34
CA THR A 71 -0.54 1.78 -19.50
C THR A 71 -1.01 1.48 -18.07
N LEU A 72 -0.36 2.06 -17.08
CA LEU A 72 -0.79 2.09 -15.69
C LEU A 72 -1.64 3.35 -15.44
N ARG A 73 -2.80 3.20 -14.78
CA ARG A 73 -3.75 4.31 -14.55
C ARG A 73 -3.86 4.63 -13.06
N PRO A 74 -3.67 5.90 -12.66
CA PRO A 74 -3.86 6.31 -11.26
C PRO A 74 -5.31 6.17 -10.83
N PRO A 75 -5.61 5.56 -9.67
CA PRO A 75 -6.98 5.33 -9.22
C PRO A 75 -7.60 6.60 -8.62
N VAL A 76 -8.18 7.43 -9.48
CA VAL A 76 -8.97 8.60 -9.07
C VAL A 76 -10.45 8.38 -9.40
N GLY A 77 -10.95 7.14 -9.30
CA GLY A 77 -12.35 6.75 -9.61
C GLY A 77 -12.79 6.92 -11.09
N HIS A 78 -12.32 7.97 -11.76
CA HIS A 78 -12.50 8.31 -13.15
C HIS A 78 -11.98 7.23 -14.12
N PRO A 79 -10.80 6.61 -13.93
CA PRO A 79 -10.36 5.54 -14.82
C PRO A 79 -11.35 4.39 -14.88
N CYS A 80 -12.09 4.12 -13.79
CA CYS A 80 -13.05 3.04 -13.77
C CYS A 80 -14.18 3.21 -14.79
N THR A 81 -14.59 4.45 -15.04
CA THR A 81 -15.62 4.76 -16.03
C THR A 81 -15.18 4.51 -17.47
N LEU A 82 -13.86 4.37 -17.72
CA LEU A 82 -13.31 4.04 -19.03
C LEU A 82 -13.46 2.55 -19.39
N PHE A 83 -13.90 1.70 -18.46
CA PHE A 83 -14.06 0.25 -18.66
C PHE A 83 -15.51 -0.21 -18.45
N PRO A 84 -16.49 0.34 -19.21
CA PRO A 84 -17.91 0.13 -18.95
C PRO A 84 -18.37 -1.33 -19.11
N SER A 85 -17.71 -2.14 -19.94
CA SER A 85 -18.01 -3.56 -20.10
C SER A 85 -17.61 -4.37 -18.87
N ASP A 86 -16.35 -4.26 -18.44
CA ASP A 86 -15.80 -4.92 -17.25
C ASP A 86 -16.57 -4.48 -16.00
N LEU A 87 -16.83 -3.17 -15.88
CA LEU A 87 -17.60 -2.60 -14.76
C LEU A 87 -19.04 -3.09 -14.73
N ARG A 88 -19.74 -3.15 -15.87
CA ARG A 88 -21.12 -3.69 -15.93
C ARG A 88 -21.16 -5.15 -15.50
N ARG A 89 -20.20 -5.97 -15.94
CA ARG A 89 -20.09 -7.37 -15.52
C ARG A 89 -19.86 -7.47 -14.02
N TYR A 90 -18.91 -6.70 -13.48
CA TYR A 90 -18.60 -6.70 -12.04
C TYR A 90 -19.76 -6.18 -11.18
N MET A 91 -20.55 -5.23 -11.67
CA MET A 91 -21.70 -4.67 -10.93
C MET A 91 -23.01 -5.43 -11.15
N SER A 92 -23.00 -6.51 -11.93
CA SER A 92 -24.17 -7.37 -12.15
C SER A 92 -24.24 -8.46 -11.09
N TYR A 93 -25.00 -8.22 -10.02
CA TYR A 93 -25.18 -9.16 -8.92
C TYR A 93 -26.54 -8.99 -8.23
N PRO A 94 -27.08 -10.03 -7.58
CA PRO A 94 -28.27 -9.89 -6.77
C PRO A 94 -27.97 -9.05 -5.52
N ILE A 95 -28.67 -7.93 -5.36
CA ILE A 95 -28.62 -7.11 -4.14
C ILE A 95 -29.04 -7.96 -2.94
N ASN A 96 -28.29 -7.87 -1.84
CA ASN A 96 -28.44 -8.69 -0.64
C ASN A 96 -28.30 -10.20 -0.90
N GLY A 97 -27.82 -10.61 -2.07
CA GLY A 97 -27.47 -12.00 -2.39
C GLY A 97 -25.97 -12.25 -2.27
N SER A 98 -25.50 -13.33 -2.87
CA SER A 98 -24.06 -13.65 -2.99
C SER A 98 -23.45 -12.88 -4.16
N CYS A 99 -22.23 -12.37 -3.96
CA CYS A 99 -21.44 -11.84 -5.05
C CYS A 99 -21.04 -12.98 -6.01
N PRO A 100 -20.96 -12.72 -7.33
CA PRO A 100 -20.30 -13.63 -8.24
C PRO A 100 -18.86 -13.92 -7.78
N ASP A 101 -18.40 -15.13 -8.05
CA ASP A 101 -17.02 -15.52 -7.83
C ASP A 101 -16.16 -15.03 -9.01
N ASP A 102 -15.72 -13.77 -8.94
CA ASP A 102 -15.06 -13.05 -10.01
C ASP A 102 -13.83 -12.26 -9.54
N GLU A 103 -13.05 -12.84 -8.62
CA GLU A 103 -11.81 -12.27 -8.07
C GLU A 103 -10.84 -11.78 -9.16
N LEU A 104 -10.67 -12.55 -10.25
CA LEU A 104 -9.80 -12.13 -11.36
C LEU A 104 -10.30 -10.84 -12.04
N LEU A 105 -11.62 -10.66 -12.16
CA LEU A 105 -12.20 -9.44 -12.71
C LEU A 105 -12.05 -8.27 -11.72
N ALA A 106 -12.24 -8.53 -10.42
CA ALA A 106 -12.05 -7.55 -9.36
C ALA A 106 -10.61 -7.02 -9.35
N GLN A 107 -9.62 -7.93 -9.35
CA GLN A 107 -8.20 -7.60 -9.42
C GLN A 107 -7.86 -6.81 -10.69
N LYS A 108 -8.36 -7.26 -11.84
CA LYS A 108 -8.15 -6.58 -13.12
C LYS A 108 -8.69 -5.15 -13.09
N LEU A 109 -9.86 -4.92 -12.51
CA LEU A 109 -10.45 -3.58 -12.36
C LEU A 109 -9.60 -2.70 -11.43
N LEU A 110 -9.16 -3.22 -10.27
CA LEU A 110 -8.27 -2.50 -9.35
C LEU A 110 -7.00 -2.03 -10.07
N LEU A 111 -6.32 -2.95 -10.75
CA LEU A 111 -5.09 -2.67 -11.48
C LEU A 111 -5.29 -1.72 -12.68
N LYS A 112 -6.51 -1.63 -13.22
CA LYS A 112 -6.93 -0.64 -14.23
C LYS A 112 -7.26 0.73 -13.63
N GLY A 113 -7.14 0.92 -12.32
CA GLY A 113 -7.41 2.17 -11.61
C GLY A 113 -8.83 2.30 -11.04
N CYS A 114 -9.58 1.20 -10.89
CA CYS A 114 -10.87 1.18 -10.19
C CYS A 114 -10.70 1.00 -8.67
N GLU A 115 -9.88 1.83 -8.02
CA GLU A 115 -9.69 1.76 -6.56
C GLU A 115 -10.38 2.96 -5.88
N PRO A 116 -11.19 2.73 -4.81
CA PRO A 116 -11.66 1.43 -4.33
C PRO A 116 -12.72 0.81 -5.27
N LEU A 117 -12.87 -0.52 -5.23
CA LEU A 117 -13.91 -1.20 -6.00
C LEU A 117 -15.33 -0.77 -5.57
N PRO A 118 -16.27 -0.58 -6.51
CA PRO A 118 -17.58 0.01 -6.22
C PRO A 118 -18.63 -0.96 -5.63
N ARG A 119 -18.40 -2.28 -5.68
CA ARG A 119 -19.36 -3.30 -5.23
C ARG A 119 -19.46 -3.31 -3.70
N ARG A 120 -20.68 -3.11 -3.17
CA ARG A 120 -20.93 -3.04 -1.71
C ARG A 120 -22.19 -3.75 -1.21
N ARG A 121 -23.05 -4.24 -2.10
CA ARG A 121 -24.42 -4.69 -1.76
C ARG A 121 -24.66 -6.19 -1.97
N CYS A 122 -23.60 -7.00 -2.01
CA CYS A 122 -23.68 -8.46 -2.00
C CYS A 122 -22.71 -9.00 -0.95
N ARG A 123 -22.95 -10.24 -0.52
CA ARG A 123 -22.05 -10.94 0.42
C ARG A 123 -20.89 -11.53 -0.39
N PRO A 124 -19.62 -11.25 -0.02
CA PRO A 124 -18.46 -11.81 -0.71
C PRO A 124 -18.55 -13.32 -0.82
N ALA A 125 -18.00 -13.88 -1.91
CA ALA A 125 -17.84 -15.32 -2.02
C ALA A 125 -16.96 -15.80 -0.84
N SER A 126 -17.44 -16.82 -0.13
CA SER A 126 -16.72 -17.42 1.00
C SER A 126 -16.63 -18.93 0.80
N PRO A 127 -15.59 -19.58 1.34
CA PRO A 127 -15.58 -21.04 1.42
C PRO A 127 -16.82 -21.55 2.18
N PRO A 128 -17.36 -22.74 1.87
CA PRO A 128 -18.59 -23.24 2.48
C PRO A 128 -18.50 -23.46 4.00
N SER A 129 -17.32 -23.90 4.47
CA SER A 129 -17.08 -24.24 5.87
C SER A 129 -15.61 -23.96 6.24
N PRO A 130 -15.21 -22.67 6.34
CA PRO A 130 -13.83 -22.34 6.69
C PRO A 130 -13.53 -22.77 8.13
N PRO A 131 -12.33 -23.27 8.43
CA PRO A 131 -11.95 -23.63 9.78
C PRO A 131 -11.74 -22.37 10.64
N PRO A 132 -11.78 -22.51 11.97
CA PRO A 132 -11.41 -21.40 12.85
C PRO A 132 -9.95 -20.99 12.63
N PRO A 133 -9.62 -19.70 12.80
CA PRO A 133 -8.25 -19.22 12.69
C PRO A 133 -7.35 -19.84 13.76
N LEU A 134 -6.08 -20.07 13.43
CA LEU A 134 -5.08 -20.52 14.39
C LEU A 134 -4.71 -19.36 15.35
N PRO A 135 -4.47 -19.63 16.64
CA PRO A 135 -4.06 -18.60 17.58
C PRO A 135 -2.61 -18.15 17.34
N THR A 136 -2.29 -16.93 17.76
CA THR A 136 -0.91 -16.44 17.86
C THR A 136 -0.20 -17.15 19.03
N PRO A 137 1.07 -17.59 18.88
CA PRO A 137 1.96 -17.41 17.72
C PRO A 137 1.90 -18.54 16.68
N THR A 138 1.08 -19.58 16.88
CA THR A 138 1.02 -20.75 16.00
C THR A 138 0.69 -20.39 14.55
N CYS A 139 -0.17 -19.39 14.32
CA CYS A 139 -0.54 -18.93 12.98
C CYS A 139 0.63 -18.35 12.17
N HIS A 140 1.67 -17.79 12.80
CA HIS A 140 2.76 -17.08 12.13
C HIS A 140 3.53 -17.93 11.11
N TRP A 141 3.70 -19.21 11.41
CA TRP A 141 4.53 -20.17 10.65
C TRP A 141 3.76 -21.45 10.26
N SER A 142 2.43 -21.38 10.25
CA SER A 142 1.57 -22.49 9.83
C SER A 142 1.00 -22.23 8.44
N ILE A 143 0.94 -23.29 7.63
CA ILE A 143 0.18 -23.25 6.39
C ILE A 143 -1.32 -23.33 6.75
N PRO A 144 -2.17 -22.39 6.30
CA PRO A 144 -3.60 -22.46 6.54
C PRO A 144 -4.23 -23.70 5.90
N ASN A 145 -5.43 -24.07 6.34
CA ASN A 145 -6.16 -25.16 5.71
C ASN A 145 -6.60 -24.76 4.30
N ASP A 146 -6.55 -25.68 3.33
CA ASP A 146 -7.03 -25.44 1.97
C ASP A 146 -8.48 -24.94 1.91
N THR A 147 -9.34 -25.31 2.86
CA THR A 147 -10.73 -24.84 2.91
C THR A 147 -10.91 -23.40 3.40
N SER A 148 -9.83 -22.69 3.72
CA SER A 148 -9.86 -21.28 4.13
C SER A 148 -9.90 -20.29 2.94
N VAL A 149 -9.73 -20.77 1.71
CA VAL A 149 -9.60 -19.94 0.49
C VAL A 149 -10.58 -20.39 -0.59
N VAL A 150 -11.08 -19.44 -1.38
CA VAL A 150 -11.79 -19.70 -2.64
C VAL A 150 -10.75 -19.82 -3.76
N TRP A 151 -10.61 -21.00 -4.37
CA TRP A 151 -9.49 -21.33 -5.27
C TRP A 151 -9.75 -21.11 -6.76
N THR A 152 -10.97 -20.74 -7.14
CA THR A 152 -11.42 -20.66 -8.54
C THR A 152 -10.54 -19.76 -9.39
N ALA A 153 -10.09 -18.63 -8.84
CA ALA A 153 -9.25 -17.63 -9.50
C ALA A 153 -7.78 -18.03 -9.74
N TYR A 154 -7.28 -19.07 -9.06
CA TYR A 154 -5.85 -19.39 -9.06
C TYR A 154 -5.55 -20.67 -9.84
N THR A 155 -4.37 -20.77 -10.45
CA THR A 155 -3.94 -22.02 -11.11
C THR A 155 -3.83 -23.17 -10.10
N CYS A 156 -3.20 -22.91 -8.95
CA CYS A 156 -3.16 -23.87 -7.85
C CYS A 156 -4.49 -23.96 -7.11
N LYS A 157 -4.85 -25.17 -6.65
CA LYS A 157 -6.12 -25.47 -5.95
C LYS A 157 -5.95 -25.88 -4.48
N ASN A 158 -4.73 -25.77 -3.97
CA ASN A 158 -4.36 -26.01 -2.58
C ASN A 158 -2.99 -25.36 -2.29
N PHE A 159 -2.64 -25.22 -1.01
CA PHE A 159 -1.36 -24.65 -0.58
C PHE A 159 -0.16 -25.53 -0.94
N SER A 160 -0.33 -26.85 -0.97
CA SER A 160 0.73 -27.78 -1.40
C SER A 160 1.22 -27.47 -2.83
N CYS A 161 0.30 -27.22 -3.76
CA CYS A 161 0.62 -26.78 -5.11
C CYS A 161 1.41 -25.46 -5.12
N LEU A 162 1.00 -24.48 -4.31
CA LEU A 162 1.68 -23.18 -4.22
C LEU A 162 3.11 -23.33 -3.68
N ILE A 163 3.33 -24.18 -2.67
CA ILE A 163 4.65 -24.48 -2.11
C ILE A 163 5.57 -25.11 -3.16
N HIS A 164 5.03 -26.02 -3.98
CA HIS A 164 5.80 -26.70 -5.02
C HIS A 164 5.89 -25.94 -6.35
N ARG A 165 5.18 -24.81 -6.49
CA ARG A 165 5.12 -24.02 -7.73
C ARG A 165 6.49 -23.50 -8.19
N LYS A 166 7.47 -23.38 -7.30
CA LYS A 166 8.85 -23.02 -7.66
C LYS A 166 9.47 -23.90 -8.75
N HIS A 167 9.00 -25.13 -8.91
CA HIS A 167 9.45 -26.07 -9.94
C HIS A 167 8.65 -26.01 -11.25
N GLN A 168 7.58 -25.22 -11.30
CA GLN A 168 6.74 -25.07 -12.49
C GLN A 168 7.30 -24.03 -13.46
N LYS A 169 7.16 -24.31 -14.77
CA LYS A 169 7.51 -23.37 -15.85
C LYS A 169 6.52 -22.21 -15.87
N GLY A 170 6.99 -20.99 -16.14
CA GLY A 170 6.17 -19.77 -16.19
C GLY A 170 6.79 -18.62 -15.40
N PHE A 171 6.16 -17.46 -15.41
CA PHE A 171 6.48 -16.35 -14.51
C PHE A 171 5.27 -16.11 -13.62
N ASP A 172 5.45 -16.27 -12.31
CA ASP A 172 4.45 -15.95 -11.31
C ASP A 172 5.10 -15.04 -10.29
N ASP A 173 4.32 -14.12 -9.73
CA ASP A 173 4.78 -13.33 -8.61
C ASP A 173 5.02 -14.25 -7.40
N CYS A 174 6.15 -14.03 -6.73
CA CYS A 174 6.50 -14.72 -5.49
C CYS A 174 6.37 -16.26 -5.56
N LYS A 175 7.11 -16.92 -6.49
CA LYS A 175 6.97 -18.36 -6.78
C LYS A 175 7.17 -19.33 -5.60
N ASP A 176 8.02 -18.98 -4.65
CA ASP A 176 8.39 -19.85 -3.53
C ASP A 176 8.02 -19.25 -2.16
N CYS A 177 7.26 -18.17 -2.14
CA CYS A 177 6.94 -17.42 -0.93
C CYS A 177 5.91 -18.09 -0.01
N PHE A 178 5.26 -19.16 -0.49
CA PHE A 178 4.35 -19.97 0.33
C PHE A 178 5.09 -21.08 1.09
N ASP A 179 6.37 -21.36 0.76
CA ASP A 179 7.22 -22.35 1.43
C ASP A 179 7.78 -21.80 2.75
N LEU A 180 6.93 -21.78 3.79
CA LEU A 180 7.27 -21.26 5.12
C LEU A 180 8.39 -22.04 5.83
N SER A 181 8.61 -23.30 5.44
CA SER A 181 9.69 -24.14 5.97
C SER A 181 10.99 -24.02 5.17
N GLY A 182 10.93 -23.51 3.95
CA GLY A 182 12.05 -23.30 3.04
C GLY A 182 12.64 -21.90 3.14
N ARG A 183 12.66 -21.16 2.01
CA ARG A 183 13.33 -19.84 1.91
C ARG A 183 12.80 -18.87 2.96
N GLU A 184 11.49 -18.75 3.10
CA GLU A 184 10.84 -17.81 4.03
C GLU A 184 11.28 -17.97 5.48
N ARG A 185 11.62 -19.21 5.90
CA ARG A 185 12.11 -19.48 7.26
C ARG A 185 13.39 -18.71 7.59
N ALA A 186 14.28 -18.52 6.61
CA ALA A 186 15.58 -17.90 6.84
C ALA A 186 15.64 -16.42 6.45
N ARG A 187 14.62 -15.90 5.74
CA ARG A 187 14.61 -14.50 5.27
C ARG A 187 14.71 -13.52 6.44
N TRP A 188 15.60 -12.53 6.27
CA TRP A 188 15.88 -11.42 7.18
C TRP A 188 16.36 -11.76 8.60
N VAL A 189 16.69 -13.03 8.90
CA VAL A 189 17.15 -13.45 10.24
C VAL A 189 18.54 -14.09 10.27
N SER A 190 19.12 -14.44 9.12
CA SER A 190 20.41 -15.12 9.08
C SER A 190 21.42 -14.34 8.23
N SER A 191 22.35 -13.65 8.89
CA SER A 191 23.50 -13.00 8.24
C SER A 191 24.47 -14.03 7.63
N ALA A 192 24.55 -15.24 8.20
CA ALA A 192 25.59 -16.23 7.89
C ALA A 192 25.46 -16.97 6.53
N ARG A 193 24.44 -16.70 5.71
CA ARG A 193 24.27 -17.32 4.37
C ARG A 193 23.60 -16.41 3.35
N ALA A 194 23.66 -15.09 3.50
CA ALA A 194 23.30 -14.22 2.38
C ALA A 194 24.39 -14.40 1.30
N PRO A 195 24.08 -14.97 0.11
CA PRO A 195 25.06 -15.05 -0.97
C PRO A 195 25.46 -13.65 -1.48
N ASN A 196 24.69 -12.61 -1.11
CA ASN A 196 24.88 -11.23 -1.50
C ASN A 196 25.19 -10.37 -0.28
N ALA A 197 26.26 -9.58 -0.36
CA ALA A 197 26.72 -8.68 0.70
C ALA A 197 25.80 -7.46 0.98
N LEU A 198 24.59 -7.44 0.40
CA LEU A 198 23.65 -6.31 0.44
C LEU A 198 22.40 -6.60 1.30
N ASP A 199 22.28 -7.80 1.88
CA ASP A 199 21.10 -8.20 2.64
C ASP A 199 21.23 -7.74 4.10
N PHE A 200 20.37 -6.82 4.53
CA PHE A 200 20.24 -6.46 5.94
C PHE A 200 19.31 -7.44 6.67
N THR A 201 19.67 -7.83 7.88
CA THR A 201 18.76 -8.51 8.80
C THR A 201 17.81 -7.50 9.46
N ILE A 202 16.65 -7.96 9.91
CA ILE A 202 15.72 -7.10 10.67
C ILE A 202 16.39 -6.56 11.93
N ASP A 203 17.20 -7.37 12.62
CA ASP A 203 17.89 -6.94 13.84
C ASP A 203 18.90 -5.82 13.57
N GLU A 204 19.63 -5.88 12.45
CA GLU A 204 20.55 -4.80 12.03
C GLU A 204 19.80 -3.51 11.70
N VAL A 205 18.68 -3.59 10.98
CA VAL A 205 17.87 -2.41 10.64
C VAL A 205 17.25 -1.78 11.87
N LEU A 206 16.69 -2.58 12.79
CA LEU A 206 16.13 -2.08 14.04
C LEU A 206 17.21 -1.45 14.94
N ALA A 207 18.45 -1.97 14.92
CA ALA A 207 19.58 -1.42 15.67
C ALA A 207 20.08 -0.06 15.15
N MET A 208 19.66 0.37 13.95
CA MET A 208 19.94 1.74 13.46
C MET A 208 19.19 2.82 14.25
N LYS A 209 18.23 2.41 15.09
CA LYS A 209 17.46 3.29 15.96
C LYS A 209 17.57 2.85 17.43
N PRO A 210 17.40 3.79 18.38
CA PRO A 210 17.12 3.46 19.77
C PRO A 210 16.08 2.33 19.89
N PRO A 211 16.29 1.36 20.80
CA PRO A 211 15.36 0.27 21.02
C PRO A 211 13.92 0.78 21.27
N GLY A 212 12.96 0.22 20.56
CA GLY A 212 11.53 0.57 20.68
C GLY A 212 11.10 1.83 19.91
N GLU A 213 11.98 2.50 19.16
CA GLU A 213 11.61 3.67 18.34
C GLU A 213 10.88 3.30 17.04
N VAL A 214 11.10 2.08 16.54
CA VAL A 214 10.37 1.50 15.41
C VAL A 214 9.26 0.61 15.97
N ARG A 215 8.00 0.99 15.76
CA ARG A 215 6.83 0.34 16.39
C ARG A 215 5.73 0.03 15.40
N VAL A 216 5.54 0.90 14.40
CA VAL A 216 4.53 0.73 13.36
C VAL A 216 5.14 0.94 11.98
N GLY A 217 4.77 0.09 11.03
CA GLY A 217 5.26 0.22 9.67
C GLY A 217 4.34 -0.37 8.60
N LEU A 218 4.78 -0.18 7.36
CA LEU A 218 4.14 -0.66 6.15
C LEU A 218 5.11 -1.53 5.35
N ASP A 219 4.64 -2.66 4.86
CA ASP A 219 5.33 -3.50 3.88
C ASP A 219 4.64 -3.39 2.52
N ILE A 220 5.29 -2.76 1.54
CA ILE A 220 4.78 -2.58 0.19
C ILE A 220 5.04 -3.86 -0.60
N GLY A 221 3.96 -4.57 -0.95
CA GLY A 221 4.06 -5.85 -1.64
C GLY A 221 4.62 -6.97 -0.77
N GLY A 222 4.10 -7.13 0.44
CA GLY A 222 4.61 -8.05 1.46
C GLY A 222 4.50 -9.55 1.12
N GLY A 223 4.06 -9.90 -0.09
CA GLY A 223 3.96 -11.27 -0.57
C GLY A 223 3.10 -12.14 0.36
N SER A 224 3.72 -13.14 0.99
CA SER A 224 3.06 -14.03 1.93
C SER A 224 2.98 -13.49 3.37
N GLY A 225 3.54 -12.30 3.66
CA GLY A 225 3.49 -11.62 4.95
C GLY A 225 4.63 -11.94 5.90
N THR A 226 5.68 -12.61 5.43
CA THR A 226 6.79 -13.07 6.31
C THR A 226 7.55 -11.93 6.97
N PHE A 227 7.79 -10.83 6.26
CA PHE A 227 8.44 -9.65 6.84
C PHE A 227 7.60 -9.11 8.01
N ALA A 228 6.30 -8.91 7.81
CA ALA A 228 5.40 -8.44 8.85
C ALA A 228 5.35 -9.38 10.07
N VAL A 229 5.32 -10.70 9.86
CA VAL A 229 5.42 -11.70 10.95
C VAL A 229 6.73 -11.56 11.72
N ARG A 230 7.87 -11.43 11.03
CA ARG A 230 9.19 -11.28 11.66
C ARG A 230 9.33 -10.00 12.47
N MET A 231 8.71 -8.92 12.00
CA MET A 231 8.63 -7.64 12.69
C MET A 231 7.73 -7.75 13.94
N ALA A 232 6.59 -8.45 13.84
CA ALA A 232 5.69 -8.70 14.96
C ALA A 232 6.34 -9.53 16.08
N GLU A 233 7.19 -10.51 15.74
CA GLU A 233 8.01 -11.27 16.70
C GLU A 233 8.97 -10.38 17.52
N ARG A 234 9.26 -9.16 17.04
CA ARG A 234 10.09 -8.14 17.69
C ARG A 234 9.27 -6.97 18.25
N GLY A 235 7.95 -7.13 18.35
CA GLY A 235 7.06 -6.11 18.88
C GLY A 235 6.75 -4.95 17.92
N VAL A 236 7.04 -5.10 16.63
CA VAL A 236 6.72 -4.09 15.61
C VAL A 236 5.48 -4.50 14.83
N THR A 237 4.46 -3.63 14.82
CA THR A 237 3.23 -3.86 14.05
C THR A 237 3.43 -3.41 12.61
N VAL A 238 3.37 -4.35 11.67
CA VAL A 238 3.48 -4.06 10.24
C VAL A 238 2.20 -4.46 9.52
N VAL A 239 1.63 -3.52 8.78
CA VAL A 239 0.56 -3.76 7.82
C VAL A 239 1.19 -4.00 6.46
N ALA A 240 0.65 -4.92 5.65
CA ALA A 240 1.24 -5.25 4.35
C ALA A 240 0.25 -4.98 3.21
N THR A 241 0.71 -4.35 2.13
CA THR A 241 -0.05 -4.29 0.87
C THR A 241 0.29 -5.50 0.01
N SER A 242 -0.67 -6.05 -0.72
CA SER A 242 -0.41 -7.14 -1.67
C SER A 242 -1.54 -7.30 -2.68
N MET A 243 -1.21 -7.78 -3.88
CA MET A 243 -2.18 -8.20 -4.90
C MET A 243 -2.27 -9.73 -4.94
N ASN A 244 -3.41 -10.30 -5.30
CA ASN A 244 -3.61 -11.76 -5.39
C ASN A 244 -3.16 -12.30 -6.76
N LEU A 245 -1.93 -11.94 -7.19
CA LEU A 245 -1.38 -12.30 -8.49
C LEU A 245 -1.13 -13.83 -8.59
N ASN A 246 -2.12 -14.57 -9.10
CA ASN A 246 -2.13 -16.03 -9.19
C ASN A 246 -1.81 -16.74 -7.85
N GLY A 247 -2.26 -16.15 -6.74
CA GLY A 247 -2.11 -16.73 -5.41
C GLY A 247 -2.95 -15.96 -4.38
N PRO A 248 -3.47 -16.61 -3.34
CA PRO A 248 -4.34 -15.99 -2.33
C PRO A 248 -3.53 -15.24 -1.26
N PHE A 249 -2.63 -14.33 -1.68
CA PHE A 249 -1.68 -13.66 -0.78
C PHE A 249 -2.37 -12.94 0.38
N ASN A 250 -3.44 -12.18 0.12
CA ASN A 250 -4.14 -11.43 1.16
C ASN A 250 -4.81 -12.34 2.20
N ALA A 251 -5.44 -13.43 1.76
CA ALA A 251 -6.03 -14.42 2.66
C ALA A 251 -4.95 -15.18 3.46
N PHE A 252 -3.82 -15.51 2.81
CA PHE A 252 -2.70 -16.18 3.46
C PHE A 252 -2.05 -15.30 4.54
N MET A 253 -1.84 -14.01 4.26
CA MET A 253 -1.37 -13.03 5.25
C MET A 253 -2.32 -12.91 6.44
N ALA A 254 -3.62 -12.75 6.18
CA ALA A 254 -4.63 -12.67 7.23
C ALA A 254 -4.64 -13.91 8.13
N ALA A 255 -4.53 -15.11 7.53
CA ALA A 255 -4.46 -16.36 8.27
C ALA A 255 -3.21 -16.49 9.16
N ARG A 256 -2.17 -15.70 8.89
CA ARG A 256 -0.94 -15.60 9.68
C ARG A 256 -0.97 -14.46 10.71
N GLY A 257 -2.10 -13.77 10.86
CA GLY A 257 -2.26 -12.65 11.80
C GLY A 257 -1.71 -11.31 11.28
N VAL A 258 -1.40 -11.20 9.99
CA VAL A 258 -0.95 -9.95 9.35
C VAL A 258 -2.15 -9.24 8.75
N VAL A 259 -2.24 -7.91 8.92
CA VAL A 259 -3.30 -7.09 8.31
C VAL A 259 -2.97 -6.85 6.84
N PRO A 260 -3.78 -7.35 5.88
CA PRO A 260 -3.55 -7.13 4.46
C PRO A 260 -4.32 -5.90 3.95
N LEU A 261 -3.66 -5.07 3.14
CA LEU A 261 -4.26 -3.98 2.38
C LEU A 261 -4.29 -4.34 0.90
N TYR A 262 -5.49 -4.46 0.35
CA TYR A 262 -5.68 -4.75 -1.08
C TYR A 262 -5.61 -3.45 -1.89
N VAL A 263 -4.38 -2.97 -2.09
CA VAL A 263 -4.05 -1.68 -2.71
C VAL A 263 -2.93 -1.86 -3.73
N SER A 264 -3.09 -1.32 -4.94
CA SER A 264 -2.06 -1.36 -5.98
C SER A 264 -0.99 -0.27 -5.80
N VAL A 265 0.16 -0.41 -6.48
CA VAL A 265 1.26 0.58 -6.43
C VAL A 265 0.88 1.94 -7.01
N SER A 266 -0.17 2.02 -7.84
CA SER A 266 -0.63 3.29 -8.41
C SER A 266 -1.52 4.07 -7.46
N GLN A 267 -2.01 3.45 -6.38
CA GLN A 267 -2.77 4.15 -5.35
C GLN A 267 -1.85 4.97 -4.45
N ARG A 268 -2.37 6.13 -4.02
CA ARG A 268 -1.87 6.79 -2.83
C ARG A 268 -2.09 5.88 -1.61
N LEU A 269 -1.05 5.71 -0.81
CA LEU A 269 -1.01 4.98 0.45
C LEU A 269 -2.05 5.56 1.42
N PRO A 270 -2.98 4.73 1.94
CA PRO A 270 -4.10 5.18 2.76
C PRO A 270 -3.70 5.40 4.23
N PHE A 271 -2.59 6.07 4.47
CA PHE A 271 -2.07 6.42 5.79
C PHE A 271 -1.98 7.93 5.95
N PHE A 272 -2.09 8.39 7.20
CA PHE A 272 -1.86 9.79 7.55
C PHE A 272 -0.38 10.16 7.37
N ASP A 273 -0.16 11.43 7.06
CA ASP A 273 1.16 12.01 6.89
C ASP A 273 1.96 11.91 8.21
N ASN A 274 3.25 11.59 8.10
CA ASN A 274 4.20 11.55 9.21
C ASN A 274 3.84 10.60 10.36
N THR A 275 3.25 9.43 10.07
CA THR A 275 2.75 8.51 11.12
C THR A 275 3.51 7.19 11.24
N LEU A 276 4.18 6.73 10.18
CA LEU A 276 4.87 5.44 10.17
C LEU A 276 6.33 5.58 10.58
N ASP A 277 6.83 4.63 11.37
CA ASP A 277 8.24 4.58 11.79
C ASP A 277 9.12 3.90 10.71
N LEU A 278 8.52 3.00 9.93
CA LEU A 278 9.19 2.21 8.90
C LEU A 278 8.28 2.00 7.68
N VAL A 279 8.85 2.12 6.50
CA VAL A 279 8.28 1.59 5.25
C VAL A 279 9.30 0.63 4.66
N HIS A 280 8.87 -0.58 4.36
CA HIS A 280 9.66 -1.61 3.70
C HIS A 280 9.08 -1.89 2.31
N SER A 281 9.94 -2.17 1.33
CA SER A 281 9.55 -2.67 0.02
C SER A 281 10.64 -3.56 -0.53
N MET A 282 10.28 -4.75 -1.02
CA MET A 282 11.19 -5.65 -1.69
C MET A 282 10.61 -6.10 -3.03
N HIS A 283 11.40 -5.98 -4.10
CA HIS A 283 11.04 -6.33 -5.50
C HIS A 283 9.85 -5.59 -6.15
N VAL A 284 8.95 -4.97 -5.38
CA VAL A 284 7.72 -4.36 -5.90
C VAL A 284 7.96 -2.99 -6.53
N LEU A 285 8.62 -2.08 -5.84
CA LEU A 285 9.06 -0.81 -6.43
C LEU A 285 10.28 -1.10 -7.32
N SER A 286 10.10 -1.42 -8.59
CA SER A 286 11.18 -1.86 -9.49
C SER A 286 10.91 -1.44 -10.94
N ASN A 287 11.77 -1.85 -11.87
CA ASN A 287 11.78 -1.43 -13.28
C ASN A 287 10.46 -1.57 -14.05
N TRP A 288 9.54 -2.42 -13.60
CA TRP A 288 8.22 -2.56 -14.22
C TRP A 288 7.28 -1.38 -13.95
N VAL A 289 7.56 -0.56 -12.93
CA VAL A 289 6.77 0.62 -12.58
C VAL A 289 7.20 1.80 -13.47
N PRO A 290 6.27 2.52 -14.12
CA PRO A 290 6.60 3.74 -14.86
C PRO A 290 7.32 4.77 -13.98
N ALA A 291 8.34 5.45 -14.52
CA ALA A 291 9.19 6.36 -13.75
C ALA A 291 8.39 7.44 -12.99
N GLN A 292 7.39 8.05 -13.65
CA GLN A 292 6.54 9.07 -13.02
C GLN A 292 5.68 8.48 -11.88
N VAL A 293 5.17 7.26 -12.02
CA VAL A 293 4.38 6.61 -10.97
C VAL A 293 5.25 6.24 -9.78
N LEU A 294 6.45 5.73 -10.04
CA LEU A 294 7.42 5.46 -8.99
C LEU A 294 7.83 6.73 -8.25
N HIS A 295 8.05 7.82 -8.98
CA HIS A 295 8.35 9.13 -8.40
C HIS A 295 7.26 9.53 -7.41
N PHE A 296 5.98 9.46 -7.81
CA PHE A 296 4.86 9.71 -6.90
C PHE A 296 4.82 8.72 -5.71
N ALA A 297 5.07 7.44 -5.94
CA ALA A 297 5.10 6.44 -4.88
C ALA A 297 6.19 6.74 -3.83
N LEU A 298 7.38 7.18 -4.24
CA LEU A 298 8.46 7.56 -3.34
C LEU A 298 8.12 8.83 -2.53
N PHE A 299 7.48 9.82 -3.15
CA PHE A 299 6.94 10.98 -2.43
C PHE A 299 5.87 10.58 -1.42
N ASP A 300 5.09 9.55 -1.74
CA ASP A 300 4.08 9.04 -0.83
C ASP A 300 4.67 8.25 0.34
N VAL A 301 5.74 7.49 0.10
CA VAL A 301 6.56 6.87 1.15
C VAL A 301 7.15 7.94 2.07
N TYR A 302 7.74 8.98 1.50
CA TYR A 302 8.26 10.13 2.26
C TYR A 302 7.16 10.77 3.11
N ARG A 303 5.97 10.97 2.54
CA ARG A 303 4.84 11.58 3.24
C ARG A 303 4.38 10.75 4.44
N VAL A 304 4.25 9.43 4.31
CA VAL A 304 3.70 8.61 5.40
C VAL A 304 4.72 8.33 6.50
N LEU A 305 6.02 8.39 6.18
CA LEU A 305 7.09 8.28 7.17
C LEU A 305 7.14 9.52 8.06
N ARG A 306 7.24 9.31 9.37
CA ARG A 306 7.53 10.43 10.30
C ARG A 306 8.94 10.97 10.06
N PRO A 307 9.25 12.21 10.51
CA PRO A 307 10.63 12.70 10.54
C PRO A 307 11.57 11.71 11.23
N GLY A 308 12.64 11.34 10.53
CA GLY A 308 13.61 10.36 10.99
C GLY A 308 13.16 8.89 10.87
N GLY A 309 11.99 8.59 10.30
CA GLY A 309 11.56 7.24 9.98
C GLY A 309 12.49 6.54 8.98
N LEU A 310 12.40 5.22 8.90
CA LEU A 310 13.24 4.40 8.04
C LEU A 310 12.50 4.01 6.76
N PHE A 311 13.12 4.25 5.61
CA PHE A 311 12.71 3.61 4.36
C PHE A 311 13.70 2.49 4.04
N TRP A 312 13.25 1.25 4.14
CA TRP A 312 14.04 0.07 3.77
C TRP A 312 13.60 -0.43 2.40
N LEU A 313 14.40 -0.08 1.39
CA LEU A 313 14.20 -0.49 0.01
C LEU A 313 15.20 -1.59 -0.36
N ASP A 314 14.69 -2.79 -0.59
CA ASP A 314 15.49 -3.99 -0.81
C ASP A 314 15.37 -4.50 -2.26
N HIS A 315 16.49 -4.95 -2.85
CA HIS A 315 16.58 -5.50 -4.21
C HIS A 315 15.87 -4.64 -5.28
N PHE A 316 16.24 -3.36 -5.33
CA PHE A 316 15.73 -2.34 -6.25
C PHE A 316 16.53 -2.30 -7.55
N PHE A 317 15.87 -2.47 -8.71
CA PHE A 317 16.53 -2.49 -10.01
C PHE A 317 15.81 -1.57 -11.01
N PHE A 318 16.57 -0.78 -11.78
CA PHE A 318 16.05 0.13 -12.80
C PHE A 318 16.79 -0.04 -14.12
N VAL A 319 16.12 0.31 -15.21
CA VAL A 319 16.78 0.57 -16.49
C VAL A 319 17.31 2.00 -16.46
N GLU A 320 18.54 2.22 -16.93
CA GLU A 320 19.27 3.50 -16.83
C GLU A 320 18.46 4.72 -17.31
N GLU A 321 17.71 4.57 -18.39
CA GLU A 321 16.83 5.62 -18.95
C GLU A 321 15.76 6.11 -17.97
N GLN A 322 15.29 5.23 -17.07
CA GLN A 322 14.28 5.57 -16.05
C GLN A 322 14.87 6.45 -14.93
N MET A 323 16.18 6.30 -14.60
CA MET A 323 16.82 7.12 -13.58
C MET A 323 16.99 8.57 -14.02
N GLY A 324 17.29 8.82 -15.30
CA GLY A 324 17.51 10.17 -15.83
C GLY A 324 16.30 11.10 -15.73
N GLY A 325 15.08 10.55 -15.66
CA GLY A 325 13.82 11.30 -15.53
C GLY A 325 13.29 11.43 -14.10
N MET A 326 13.78 10.66 -13.13
CA MET A 326 13.34 10.76 -11.73
C MET A 326 13.95 11.94 -10.96
N TRP A 327 15.15 12.39 -11.36
CA TRP A 327 15.96 13.38 -10.64
C TRP A 327 16.10 14.73 -11.38
N ARG A 328 15.35 14.91 -12.47
CA ARG A 328 15.28 16.18 -13.21
C ARG A 328 13.98 16.90 -12.93
#